data_AF-F3FIF7-F1
#
_entry.id   AF-F3FIF7-F1
#
_cell.length_a   1.000
_cell.length_b   1.000
_cell.length_c   1.000
_cell.angle_alpha   90.00
_cell.angle_beta   90.00
_cell.angle_gamma   90.00
#
_symmetry.space_group_name_H-M   'P 1'
#
loop_
_entity.id
_entity.type
_entity.pdbx_description
1 polymer ?
#
loop_
_entity_poly.entity_id
_entity_poly.type
_entity_poly.pdbx_seq_one_letter_code
_entity_poly.pdbx_strand_id
1 'polypeptide(L)'
;ISDIRPHFYCLPILKRNTHQTALLDAATSGSGKFFLGTDSAPHAQHAKENACGCAGCYTAYAAIELYAEAFEQRNALDKLEGFASLHGPAFYGLPANQDTITLVRDEWTAPASLPFGELTVIPLRAGETLRWRLEEHA
;
A
#
# COMPACT_ATOMS: atom_id res chain seq x y z
N ILE A 1 -26.20 7.26 2.23
CA ILE A 1 -25.72 7.98 1.03
C ILE A 1 -24.43 7.30 0.61
N SER A 2 -24.37 6.74 -0.60
CA SER A 2 -23.12 6.17 -1.13
C SER A 2 -22.30 7.34 -1.66
N ASP A 3 -21.37 7.84 -0.85
CA ASP A 3 -20.43 8.84 -1.33
C ASP A 3 -19.36 8.17 -2.21
N ILE A 4 -19.07 8.76 -3.37
CA ILE A 4 -18.02 8.26 -4.25
C ILE A 4 -16.70 8.72 -3.66
N ARG A 5 -15.81 7.78 -3.32
CA ARG A 5 -14.45 8.10 -2.85
C ARG A 5 -13.47 8.01 -4.04
N PRO A 6 -13.19 9.10 -4.79
CA PRO A 6 -12.36 9.06 -6.00
C PRO A 6 -10.91 8.63 -5.73
N HIS A 7 -10.42 8.82 -4.50
CA HIS A 7 -9.09 8.39 -4.07
C HIS A 7 -8.96 6.87 -3.91
N PHE A 8 -10.05 6.11 -4.00
CA PHE A 8 -10.06 4.64 -4.14
C PHE A 8 -10.27 4.16 -5.59
N TYR A 9 -10.45 5.08 -6.54
CA TYR A 9 -10.60 4.74 -7.96
C TYR A 9 -9.23 4.51 -8.61
N CYS A 10 -8.97 3.27 -9.02
CA CYS A 10 -7.79 2.85 -9.76
C CYS A 10 -8.15 1.82 -10.85
N LEU A 11 -7.17 1.51 -11.70
CA LEU A 11 -7.25 0.42 -12.67
C LEU A 11 -6.16 -0.61 -12.35
N PRO A 12 -6.48 -1.92 -12.34
CA PRO A 12 -7.83 -2.50 -12.46
C PRO A 12 -8.78 -2.10 -11.32
N ILE A 13 -10.06 -1.89 -11.62
CA ILE A 13 -11.05 -1.41 -10.62
C ILE A 13 -11.21 -2.37 -9.44
N LEU A 14 -11.43 -1.83 -8.23
CA LEU A 14 -11.83 -2.60 -7.05
C LEU A 14 -13.04 -3.49 -7.36
N LYS A 15 -12.97 -4.73 -6.88
CA LYS A 15 -13.98 -5.76 -7.11
C LYS A 15 -14.76 -6.05 -5.82
N ARG A 16 -15.56 -7.12 -5.84
CA ARG A 16 -16.34 -7.56 -4.67
C ARG A 16 -15.41 -8.09 -3.58
N ASN A 17 -15.89 -8.10 -2.35
CA ASN A 17 -15.18 -8.59 -1.17
C ASN A 17 -14.58 -10.00 -1.35
N THR A 18 -15.26 -10.91 -2.04
CA THR A 18 -14.75 -12.27 -2.31
C THR A 18 -13.42 -12.26 -3.08
N HIS A 19 -13.24 -11.32 -4.01
CA HIS A 19 -11.98 -11.16 -4.73
C HIS A 19 -10.91 -10.56 -3.82
N GLN A 20 -11.27 -9.61 -2.95
CA GLN A 20 -10.35 -9.06 -1.96
C GLN A 20 -9.86 -10.14 -1.00
N THR A 21 -10.76 -11.00 -0.49
CA THR A 21 -10.38 -12.13 0.35
C THR A 21 -9.41 -13.08 -0.38
N ALA A 22 -9.70 -13.43 -1.64
CA ALA A 22 -8.80 -14.27 -2.43
C ALA A 22 -7.41 -13.64 -2.66
N LEU A 23 -7.34 -12.32 -2.84
CA LEU A 23 -6.07 -11.60 -2.95
C LEU A 23 -5.30 -11.60 -1.62
N LEU A 24 -5.99 -11.39 -0.49
CA LEU A 24 -5.39 -11.47 0.84
C LEU A 24 -4.86 -12.89 1.12
N ASP A 25 -5.62 -13.92 0.79
CA ASP A 25 -5.20 -15.33 0.92
C ASP A 25 -3.97 -15.63 0.07
N ALA A 26 -3.94 -15.15 -1.18
CA ALA A 26 -2.80 -15.32 -2.07
C ALA A 26 -1.55 -14.59 -1.56
N ALA A 27 -1.66 -13.30 -1.21
CA ALA A 27 -0.55 -12.49 -0.72
C ALA A 27 0.04 -13.07 0.58
N THR A 28 -0.82 -13.54 1.49
CA THR A 28 -0.44 -14.11 2.80
C THR A 28 -0.22 -15.63 2.77
N SER A 29 -0.16 -16.24 1.59
CA SER A 29 0.03 -17.70 1.47
C SER A 29 1.44 -18.15 1.86
N GLY A 30 2.45 -17.31 1.65
CA GLY A 30 3.87 -17.68 1.72
C GLY A 30 4.41 -18.27 0.41
N SER A 31 3.62 -18.26 -0.67
CA SER A 31 4.08 -18.69 -1.98
C SER A 31 5.03 -17.67 -2.61
N GLY A 32 6.19 -18.13 -3.08
CA GLY A 32 7.17 -17.33 -3.83
C GLY A 32 6.68 -16.73 -5.16
N LYS A 33 5.44 -17.01 -5.56
CA LYS A 33 4.82 -16.50 -6.79
C LYS A 33 4.10 -15.16 -6.60
N PHE A 34 3.86 -14.76 -5.34
CA PHE A 34 3.22 -13.49 -5.00
C PHE A 34 4.20 -12.63 -4.22
N PHE A 35 4.37 -11.39 -4.65
CA PHE A 35 5.31 -10.43 -4.09
C PHE A 35 4.79 -9.00 -4.22
N LEU A 36 5.38 -8.10 -3.43
CA LEU A 36 4.96 -6.72 -3.28
C LEU A 36 5.08 -5.95 -4.60
N GLY A 37 4.02 -5.23 -4.93
CA GLY A 37 3.96 -4.23 -6.01
C GLY A 37 2.92 -3.20 -5.65
N THR A 38 3.35 -1.97 -5.35
CA THR A 38 2.46 -0.95 -4.78
C THR A 38 1.46 -0.39 -5.78
N ASP A 39 1.84 -0.37 -7.06
CA ASP A 39 1.16 0.37 -8.12
C ASP A 39 0.85 1.82 -7.68
N SER A 40 1.78 2.41 -6.91
CA SER A 40 1.59 3.76 -6.39
C SER A 40 1.57 4.76 -7.54
N ALA A 41 0.41 5.35 -7.78
CA ALA A 41 0.13 6.24 -8.90
C ALA A 41 -0.39 7.59 -8.39
N PRO A 42 0.51 8.54 -8.04
CA PRO A 42 0.12 9.86 -7.58
C PRO A 42 -0.49 10.69 -8.71
N HIS A 43 -1.63 11.31 -8.42
CA HIS A 43 -2.25 12.32 -9.26
C HIS A 43 -2.60 13.53 -8.41
N ALA A 44 -2.44 14.73 -8.97
CA ALA A 44 -2.83 15.96 -8.29
C ALA A 44 -4.31 15.89 -7.87
N GLN A 45 -4.64 16.48 -6.72
CA GLN A 45 -5.98 16.43 -6.14
C GLN A 45 -7.07 16.84 -7.15
N HIS A 46 -6.87 17.95 -7.86
CA HIS A 46 -7.82 18.45 -8.86
C HIS A 46 -8.01 17.52 -10.07
N ALA A 47 -7.05 16.65 -10.37
CA ALA A 47 -7.13 15.66 -11.44
C ALA A 47 -7.89 14.39 -10.99
N LYS A 48 -7.95 14.13 -9.67
CA LYS A 48 -8.74 13.06 -9.05
C LYS A 48 -10.18 13.49 -8.78
N GLU A 49 -10.34 14.68 -8.21
CA GLU A 49 -11.63 15.29 -7.81
C GLU A 49 -12.24 16.06 -8.98
N ASN A 50 -12.45 15.35 -10.08
CA ASN A 50 -12.94 15.89 -11.34
C ASN A 50 -14.13 15.05 -11.85
N ALA A 51 -14.93 15.60 -12.76
CA ALA A 51 -15.97 14.87 -13.49
C ALA A 51 -15.41 13.65 -14.25
N CYS A 52 -14.14 13.70 -14.66
CA CYS A 52 -13.40 12.58 -15.23
C CYS A 52 -12.09 12.34 -14.46
N GLY A 53 -12.21 11.89 -13.20
CA GLY A 53 -11.06 11.69 -12.32
C GLY A 53 -10.07 10.63 -12.80
N CYS A 54 -8.77 10.90 -12.69
CA CYS A 54 -7.72 9.94 -13.06
C CYS A 54 -7.77 8.67 -12.19
N ALA A 55 -7.44 7.51 -12.79
CA ALA A 55 -7.34 6.24 -12.08
C ALA A 55 -5.94 6.09 -11.45
N GLY A 56 -5.87 5.84 -10.15
CA GLY A 56 -4.61 5.67 -9.43
C GLY A 56 -4.73 5.99 -7.95
N CYS A 57 -3.99 5.28 -7.11
CA CYS A 57 -3.93 5.49 -5.67
C CYS A 57 -2.49 5.82 -5.27
N TYR A 58 -2.29 6.85 -4.46
CA TYR A 58 -0.98 7.16 -3.94
C TYR A 58 -0.72 6.42 -2.63
N THR A 59 0.14 5.40 -2.67
CA THR A 59 0.40 4.48 -1.54
C THR A 59 1.86 4.47 -1.11
N ALA A 60 2.80 4.98 -1.92
CA ALA A 60 4.23 4.92 -1.63
C ALA A 60 4.64 5.58 -0.30
N TYR A 61 3.86 6.55 0.19
CA TYR A 61 4.15 7.28 1.44
C TYR A 61 4.14 6.41 2.70
N ALA A 62 3.42 5.28 2.68
CA ALA A 62 3.27 4.36 3.81
C ALA A 62 3.11 2.91 3.31
N ALA A 63 3.79 2.57 2.21
CA ALA A 63 3.52 1.33 1.48
C ALA A 63 3.72 0.09 2.35
N ILE A 64 4.84 0.00 3.06
CA ILE A 64 5.18 -1.19 3.84
C ILE A 64 4.27 -1.32 5.08
N GLU A 65 3.90 -0.20 5.69
CA GLU A 65 2.98 -0.12 6.81
C GLU A 65 1.57 -0.61 6.44
N LEU A 66 1.07 -0.21 5.26
CA LEU A 66 -0.21 -0.68 4.73
C LEU A 66 -0.22 -2.20 4.50
N TYR A 67 0.88 -2.77 3.99
CA TYR A 67 1.01 -4.23 3.86
C TYR A 67 1.13 -4.92 5.22
N ALA A 68 1.85 -4.34 6.18
CA ALA A 68 1.97 -4.88 7.53
C ALA A 68 0.60 -4.99 8.20
N GLU A 69 -0.26 -3.98 8.10
CA GLU A 69 -1.64 -4.07 8.58
C GLU A 69 -2.44 -5.19 7.89
N ALA A 70 -2.32 -5.32 6.56
CA ALA A 70 -3.03 -6.36 5.82
C ALA A 70 -2.57 -7.77 6.22
N PHE A 71 -1.28 -7.96 6.48
CA PHE A 71 -0.71 -9.23 6.93
C PHE A 71 -1.06 -9.52 8.41
N GLU A 72 -1.07 -8.49 9.28
CA GLU A 72 -1.53 -8.61 10.67
C GLU A 72 -3.00 -9.05 10.73
N GLN A 73 -3.88 -8.48 9.91
CA GLN A 73 -5.30 -8.86 9.82
C GLN A 73 -5.51 -10.34 9.44
N ARG A 74 -4.50 -10.98 8.84
CA ARG A 74 -4.51 -12.39 8.44
C ARG A 74 -3.69 -13.28 9.37
N ASN A 75 -3.18 -12.75 10.50
CA ASN A 75 -2.25 -13.43 11.41
C ASN A 75 -1.06 -14.04 10.67
N ALA A 76 -0.49 -13.28 9.72
CA ALA A 76 0.52 -13.76 8.78
C ALA A 76 1.75 -12.86 8.68
N LEU A 77 2.04 -12.05 9.72
CA LEU A 77 3.20 -11.13 9.73
C LEU A 77 4.54 -11.85 9.50
N ASP A 78 4.65 -13.11 9.91
CA ASP A 78 5.81 -13.98 9.67
C ASP A 78 6.12 -14.17 8.16
N LYS A 79 5.15 -13.92 7.29
CA LYS A 79 5.28 -14.05 5.83
C LYS A 79 5.54 -12.74 5.11
N LEU A 80 5.50 -11.61 5.83
CA LEU A 80 5.63 -10.28 5.22
C LEU A 80 7.00 -10.09 4.57
N GLU A 81 8.08 -10.54 5.22
CA GLU A 81 9.44 -10.45 4.66
C GLU A 81 9.55 -11.18 3.33
N GLY A 82 9.09 -12.43 3.26
CA GLY A 82 9.07 -13.19 2.01
C GLY A 82 8.39 -12.43 0.87
N PHE A 83 7.19 -11.92 1.14
CA PHE A 83 6.40 -11.14 0.17
C PHE A 83 7.05 -9.81 -0.23
N ALA A 84 7.65 -9.08 0.72
CA ALA A 84 8.13 -7.72 0.53
C ALA A 84 9.58 -7.63 0.02
N SER A 85 10.45 -8.59 0.35
CA SER A 85 11.89 -8.47 0.11
C SER A 85 12.56 -9.68 -0.54
N LEU A 86 11.98 -10.89 -0.49
CA LEU A 86 12.66 -12.11 -0.97
C LEU A 86 12.10 -12.64 -2.29
N HIS A 87 10.78 -12.76 -2.40
CA HIS A 87 10.12 -13.39 -3.54
C HIS A 87 10.33 -12.61 -4.85
N GLY A 88 10.26 -11.27 -4.79
CA GLY A 88 10.47 -10.39 -5.94
C GLY A 88 11.88 -10.55 -6.55
N PRO A 89 12.96 -10.31 -5.78
CA PRO A 89 14.32 -10.50 -6.29
C PRO A 89 14.56 -11.91 -6.84
N ALA A 90 14.09 -12.96 -6.14
CA ALA A 90 14.21 -14.33 -6.62
C ALA A 90 13.52 -14.55 -7.98
N PHE A 91 12.33 -13.97 -8.20
CA PHE A 91 11.62 -14.03 -9.48
C PHE A 91 12.38 -13.31 -10.60
N TYR A 92 12.98 -12.15 -10.31
CA TYR A 92 13.74 -11.36 -11.28
C TYR A 92 15.20 -11.82 -11.48
N GLY A 93 15.65 -12.85 -10.74
CA GLY A 93 17.04 -13.31 -10.78
C GLY A 93 18.04 -12.32 -10.16
N LEU A 94 17.58 -11.52 -9.19
CA LEU A 94 18.37 -10.52 -8.46
C LEU A 94 18.70 -11.03 -7.04
N PRO A 95 19.84 -10.62 -6.46
CA PRO A 95 20.17 -10.94 -5.07
C PRO A 95 19.20 -10.25 -4.10
N ALA A 96 18.96 -10.88 -2.95
CA ALA A 96 18.25 -10.24 -1.85
C ALA A 96 19.07 -9.08 -1.26
N ASN A 97 18.37 -8.01 -0.86
CA ASN A 97 18.97 -6.91 -0.11
C ASN A 97 19.56 -7.44 1.21
N GLN A 98 20.66 -6.84 1.66
CA GLN A 98 21.31 -7.20 2.93
C GLN A 98 20.93 -6.26 4.07
N ASP A 99 20.44 -5.07 3.73
CA ASP A 99 19.95 -4.10 4.70
C ASP A 99 18.58 -4.52 5.23
N THR A 100 18.26 -4.04 6.42
CA THR A 100 16.97 -4.29 7.08
C THR A 100 16.27 -2.97 7.39
N ILE A 101 14.95 -3.08 7.54
CA ILE A 101 14.11 -2.03 8.08
C ILE A 101 13.36 -2.56 9.30
N THR A 102 13.02 -1.68 10.23
CA THR A 102 12.23 -2.04 11.42
C THR A 102 10.85 -1.42 11.31
N LEU A 103 9.81 -2.25 11.46
CA LEU A 103 8.43 -1.78 11.61
C LEU A 103 8.05 -1.89 13.07
N VAL A 104 7.61 -0.78 13.65
CA VAL A 104 7.11 -0.72 15.02
C VAL A 104 5.60 -0.59 15.00
N ARG A 105 4.95 -1.21 15.99
CA ARG A 105 3.50 -1.09 16.21
C ARG A 105 3.21 0.19 16.99
N ASP A 106 3.38 1.30 16.30
CA ASP A 106 3.15 2.67 16.79
C ASP A 106 2.08 3.32 15.91
N GLU A 107 0.95 3.67 16.51
CA GLU A 107 -0.15 4.28 15.77
C GLU A 107 0.19 5.71 15.37
N TRP A 108 -0.02 6.05 14.10
CA TRP A 108 0.18 7.41 13.60
C TRP A 108 -0.90 7.81 12.61
N THR A 109 -1.16 9.11 12.49
CA THR A 109 -2.17 9.62 11.56
C THR A 109 -1.53 9.91 10.21
N ALA A 110 -2.04 9.28 9.16
CA ALA A 110 -1.61 9.56 7.80
C ALA A 110 -1.89 11.02 7.44
N PRO A 111 -1.00 11.70 6.70
CA PRO A 111 -1.19 13.08 6.31
C PRO A 111 -2.47 13.23 5.48
N ALA A 112 -3.23 14.31 5.73
CA ALA A 112 -4.45 14.60 4.96
C ALA A 112 -4.14 14.95 3.49
N SER A 113 -2.95 15.49 3.23
CA SER A 113 -2.42 15.77 1.89
C SER A 113 -0.90 15.83 1.94
N LEU A 114 -0.25 15.65 0.80
CA LEU A 114 1.20 15.75 0.63
C LEU A 114 1.54 16.71 -0.52
N PRO A 115 2.69 17.40 -0.48
CA PRO A 115 3.15 18.22 -1.60
C PRO A 115 3.39 17.40 -2.87
N PHE A 116 3.06 17.98 -4.02
CA PHE A 116 3.26 17.39 -5.34
C PHE A 116 3.71 18.47 -6.35
N GLY A 117 4.94 18.95 -6.20
CA GLY A 117 5.41 20.18 -6.85
C GLY A 117 4.66 21.39 -6.30
N GLU A 118 4.14 22.24 -7.18
CA GLU A 118 3.27 23.38 -6.82
C GLU A 118 1.82 22.95 -6.50
N LEU A 119 1.53 21.64 -6.56
CA LEU A 119 0.20 21.07 -6.34
C LEU A 119 0.18 20.20 -5.07
N THR A 120 -0.99 19.64 -4.78
CA THR A 120 -1.20 18.69 -3.68
C THR A 120 -1.63 17.33 -4.21
N VAL A 121 -1.26 16.27 -3.51
CA VAL A 121 -1.77 14.90 -3.70
C VAL A 121 -2.45 14.42 -2.43
N ILE A 122 -3.54 13.67 -2.58
CA ILE A 122 -4.24 13.03 -1.46
C ILE A 122 -3.77 11.58 -1.40
N PRO A 123 -3.07 11.15 -0.33
CA PRO A 123 -2.66 9.77 -0.18
C PRO A 123 -3.86 8.84 0.09
N LEU A 124 -3.73 7.57 -0.26
CA LEU A 124 -4.68 6.55 0.19
C LEU A 124 -4.71 6.53 1.72
N ARG A 125 -5.90 6.48 2.34
CA ARG A 125 -6.09 6.60 3.80
C ARG A 125 -5.70 7.95 4.40
N ALA A 126 -5.71 9.03 3.61
CA ALA A 126 -5.49 10.40 4.11
C ALA A 126 -6.31 10.71 5.37
N GLY A 127 -5.63 11.17 6.42
CA GLY A 127 -6.23 11.53 7.72
C GLY A 127 -6.68 10.35 8.58
N GLU A 128 -6.52 9.11 8.12
CA GLU A 128 -6.84 7.91 8.91
C GLU A 128 -5.64 7.46 9.76
N THR A 129 -5.90 6.71 10.84
CA THR A 129 -4.84 6.13 11.68
C THR A 129 -4.27 4.86 11.05
N LEU A 130 -2.95 4.81 10.89
CA LEU A 130 -2.19 3.60 10.57
C LEU A 130 -1.59 3.01 11.86
N ARG A 131 -1.48 1.68 11.93
CA ARG A 131 -1.06 0.92 13.14
C ARG A 131 0.40 0.54 13.18
N TRP A 132 1.03 0.54 12.02
CA TRP A 132 2.44 0.24 11.85
C TRP A 132 3.14 1.49 11.35
N ARG A 133 4.38 1.66 11.79
CA ARG A 133 5.25 2.76 11.41
C ARG A 133 6.63 2.22 11.10
N LEU A 134 7.20 2.65 9.98
CA LEU A 134 8.62 2.48 9.74
C LEU A 134 9.42 3.28 10.76
N GLU A 135 10.32 2.61 11.48
CA GLU A 135 11.26 3.29 12.36
C GLU A 135 12.24 4.10 11.50
N GLU A 136 12.25 5.41 11.68
CA GLU A 136 13.26 6.26 11.06
C GLU A 136 14.59 6.03 11.80
N HIS A 137 15.55 5.41 11.11
CA HIS A 137 16.92 5.36 11.61
C HIS A 137 17.54 6.76 11.44
N ALA A 138 17.85 7.41 12.55
CA ALA A 138 18.50 8.71 12.60
C ALA A 138 19.90 8.71 11.95
#